data_AF-A0A7C5Z947-F1
#
_entry.id   AF-A0A7C5Z947-F1
#
_cell.length_a   1.000
_cell.length_b   1.000
_cell.length_c   1.000
_cell.angle_alpha   90.00
_cell.angle_beta   90.00
_cell.angle_gamma   90.00
#
_symmetry.space_group_name_H-M   'P 1'
#
loop_
_entity.id
_entity.type
_entity.pdbx_description
1 polymer ?
#
loop_
_entity_poly.entity_id
_entity_poly.type
_entity_poly.pdbx_seq_one_letter_code
_entity_poly.pdbx_strand_id
1 'polypeptide(L)'
;MKISIVIPAYNEERGIAKTLNKIPKTEKILEVIVVDNNSTDKTAQIAKKLGAKVVKETKQGYGYALQRGFQEAKGDIIVTLDADGQY
;
A
#
# COMPACT_ATOMS: atom_id res chain seq x y z
N MET A 1 17.81 -10.73 3.17
CA MET A 1 16.75 -9.86 3.73
C MET A 1 15.88 -9.34 2.61
N LYS A 2 14.57 -9.47 2.75
CA LYS A 2 13.52 -9.04 1.81
C LYS A 2 12.63 -7.99 2.47
N ILE A 3 12.09 -7.07 1.68
CA ILE A 3 11.31 -5.91 2.15
C ILE A 3 9.86 -6.06 1.70
N SER A 4 8.91 -5.90 2.63
CA SER A 4 7.49 -5.63 2.32
C SER A 4 7.22 -4.15 2.50
N ILE A 5 6.66 -3.51 1.48
CA ILE A 5 6.20 -2.12 1.57
C ILE A 5 4.71 -2.13 1.87
N VAL A 6 4.30 -1.43 2.93
CA VAL A 6 2.89 -1.31 3.35
C VAL A 6 2.44 0.14 3.16
N ILE A 7 1.35 0.31 2.42
CA ILE A 7 0.81 1.61 2.03
C ILE A 7 -0.66 1.66 2.46
N PRO A 8 -1.00 2.26 3.61
CA PRO A 8 -2.39 2.55 3.94
C PRO A 8 -2.92 3.62 2.96
N ALA A 9 -4.14 3.41 2.46
CA ALA A 9 -4.76 4.33 1.50
C ALA A 9 -6.25 4.49 1.78
N TYR A 10 -6.73 5.74 1.73
CA TYR A 10 -8.15 6.08 1.81
C TYR A 10 -8.45 7.25 0.89
N ASN A 11 -9.17 6.99 -0.21
CA ASN A 11 -9.53 7.99 -1.22
C ASN A 11 -8.33 8.75 -1.83
N GLU A 12 -7.31 8.00 -2.24
CA GLU A 12 -6.06 8.49 -2.81
C GLU A 12 -5.91 8.21 -4.32
N GLU A 13 -7.01 8.21 -5.09
CA GLU A 13 -6.95 7.88 -6.53
C GLU A 13 -6.02 8.79 -7.35
N ARG A 14 -5.73 10.00 -6.85
CA ARG A 14 -4.82 10.97 -7.49
C ARG A 14 -3.35 10.78 -7.09
N GLY A 15 -3.10 10.22 -5.91
CA GLY A 15 -1.76 10.07 -5.31
C GLY A 15 -1.19 8.67 -5.53
N ILE A 16 -2.01 7.63 -5.39
CA ILE A 16 -1.56 6.24 -5.27
C ILE A 16 -0.72 5.78 -6.47
N ALA A 17 -1.07 6.22 -7.68
CA ALA A 17 -0.29 5.90 -8.87
C ALA A 17 1.12 6.51 -8.85
N LYS A 18 1.25 7.74 -8.33
CA LYS A 18 2.55 8.41 -8.21
C LYS A 18 3.41 7.71 -7.16
N THR A 19 2.85 7.42 -5.99
CA THR A 19 3.56 6.68 -4.93
C THR A 19 4.07 5.34 -5.46
N LEU A 20 3.21 4.52 -6.06
CA LEU A 20 3.59 3.19 -6.54
C LEU A 20 4.66 3.24 -7.64
N ASN A 21 4.61 4.22 -8.54
CA ASN A 21 5.59 4.36 -9.61
C ASN A 21 6.97 4.83 -9.14
N LYS A 22 7.07 5.48 -7.97
CA LYS A 22 8.35 5.88 -7.36
C LYS A 22 9.07 4.73 -6.64
N ILE A 23 8.35 3.64 -6.34
CA ILE A 23 8.95 2.50 -5.66
C ILE A 23 10.01 1.86 -6.58
N PRO A 24 11.26 1.71 -6.13
CA PRO A 24 12.33 1.19 -6.98
C PRO A 24 12.06 -0.28 -7.31
N LYS A 25 12.27 -0.67 -8.57
CA LYS A 25 12.12 -2.06 -9.00
C LYS A 25 13.42 -2.81 -8.72
N THR A 26 13.48 -3.49 -7.58
CA THR A 26 14.65 -4.22 -7.11
C THR A 26 14.23 -5.55 -6.52
N GLU A 27 15.05 -6.58 -6.70
CA GLU A 27 14.81 -7.91 -6.13
C GLU A 27 14.76 -7.92 -4.60
N LYS A 28 15.17 -6.83 -3.93
CA LYS A 28 15.04 -6.71 -2.47
C LYS A 28 13.59 -6.47 -2.04
N ILE A 29 12.76 -5.85 -2.88
CA ILE A 29 11.33 -5.66 -2.60
C ILE A 29 10.61 -6.95 -2.96
N LEU A 30 10.06 -7.58 -1.93
CA LEU A 30 9.30 -8.82 -2.06
C LEU A 30 7.87 -8.53 -2.53
N GLU A 31 7.24 -7.52 -1.93
CA GLU A 31 5.86 -7.17 -2.22
C GLU A 31 5.57 -5.71 -1.86
N VAL A 32 4.59 -5.14 -2.54
CA VAL A 32 3.97 -3.87 -2.20
C VAL A 32 2.52 -4.14 -1.86
N ILE A 33 2.14 -3.83 -0.63
CA ILE A 33 0.82 -4.06 -0.06
C ILE A 33 0.14 -2.70 0.07
N VAL A 34 -0.94 -2.49 -0.69
CA VAL A 34 -1.81 -1.34 -0.52
C VAL A 34 -3.00 -1.78 0.32
N VAL A 35 -3.17 -1.16 1.49
CA VAL A 35 -4.31 -1.42 2.37
C VAL A 35 -5.38 -0.38 2.07
N ASP A 36 -6.39 -0.79 1.30
CA ASP A 36 -7.56 0.02 1.02
C ASP A 36 -8.44 0.11 2.27
N ASN A 37 -8.35 1.24 2.96
CA ASN A 37 -9.07 1.51 4.18
C ASN A 37 -10.44 2.13 3.89
N ASN A 38 -11.27 1.35 3.20
CA ASN A 38 -12.64 1.67 2.86
C ASN A 38 -12.78 2.88 1.91
N SER A 39 -11.92 2.97 0.88
CA SER A 39 -12.05 4.00 -0.16
C SER A 39 -13.36 3.82 -0.94
N THR A 40 -13.94 4.95 -1.33
CA THR A 40 -15.15 5.04 -2.18
C THR A 40 -14.81 5.44 -3.62
N ASP A 41 -13.55 5.74 -3.89
CA ASP A 41 -13.04 6.16 -5.19
C ASP A 41 -12.28 5.02 -5.92
N LYS A 42 -11.45 5.34 -6.91
CA LYS A 42 -10.72 4.33 -7.70
C LYS A 42 -9.39 3.87 -7.08
N THR A 43 -9.06 4.26 -5.84
CA THR A 43 -7.76 3.97 -5.19
C THR A 43 -7.35 2.50 -5.30
N ALA A 44 -8.21 1.60 -4.82
CA ALA A 44 -7.96 0.17 -4.83
C ALA A 44 -7.80 -0.40 -6.25
N GLN A 45 -8.61 0.10 -7.19
CA GLN A 45 -8.54 -0.33 -8.59
C GLN A 45 -7.21 0.07 -9.23
N ILE A 46 -6.77 1.31 -9.01
CA ILE A 46 -5.51 1.83 -9.55
C ILE A 46 -4.33 1.06 -8.99
N ALA A 47 -4.29 0.85 -7.66
CA ALA A 47 -3.24 0.08 -7.00
C ALA A 47 -3.11 -1.33 -7.58
N LYS A 48 -4.24 -2.04 -7.74
CA LYS A 48 -4.27 -3.39 -8.31
C LYS A 48 -3.76 -3.41 -9.75
N LYS A 49 -4.13 -2.42 -10.57
CA LYS A 49 -3.66 -2.31 -11.97
C LYS A 49 -2.15 -2.09 -12.07
N LEU A 50 -1.54 -1.44 -11.08
CA LEU A 50 -0.10 -1.21 -11.02
C LEU A 50 0.69 -2.38 -10.37
N GLY A 51 0.02 -3.50 -10.07
CA GLY A 51 0.65 -4.72 -9.59
C GLY A 51 0.84 -4.78 -8.07
N ALA A 52 0.27 -3.84 -7.32
CA ALA A 52 0.27 -3.94 -5.86
C ALA A 52 -0.70 -5.05 -5.38
N LYS A 53 -0.35 -5.71 -4.29
CA LYS A 53 -1.27 -6.56 -3.52
C LYS A 53 -2.24 -5.63 -2.78
N VAL A 54 -3.51 -5.65 -3.15
CA VAL A 54 -4.53 -4.82 -2.49
C VAL A 54 -5.28 -5.64 -1.45
N VAL A 55 -5.29 -5.13 -0.21
CA VAL A 55 -6.01 -5.72 0.92
C VAL A 55 -7.04 -4.72 1.41
N LYS A 56 -8.27 -5.16 1.64
CA LYS A 56 -9.33 -4.29 2.18
C LYS A 56 -9.30 -4.31 3.70
N GLU A 57 -9.40 -3.14 4.33
CA GLU A 57 -9.67 -2.96 5.77
C GLU A 57 -10.97 -2.17 5.94
N THR A 58 -11.96 -2.80 6.56
CA THR A 58 -13.31 -2.23 6.74
C THR A 58 -13.42 -1.26 7.91
N LYS A 59 -12.53 -1.36 8.91
CA LYS A 59 -12.48 -0.43 10.03
C LYS A 59 -11.68 0.80 9.64
N GLN A 60 -12.36 1.92 9.46
CA GLN A 60 -11.72 3.19 9.13
C GLN A 60 -10.69 3.59 10.20
N GLY A 61 -9.51 4.02 9.76
CA GLY A 61 -8.45 4.54 10.61
C GLY A 61 -7.08 4.07 10.14
N TYR A 62 -6.12 5.00 10.08
CA TYR A 62 -4.74 4.75 9.66
C TYR A 62 -4.09 3.59 10.44
N GLY A 63 -4.30 3.54 11.75
CA GLY A 63 -3.79 2.46 12.61
C GLY A 63 -4.35 1.08 12.26
N TYR A 64 -5.64 0.98 11.94
CA TYR A 64 -6.25 -0.29 11.50
C TYR A 64 -5.67 -0.73 10.15
N ALA A 65 -5.49 0.21 9.23
CA ALA A 65 -4.89 -0.07 7.94
C ALA A 65 -3.44 -0.56 8.07
N LEU A 66 -2.63 0.08 8.91
CA LEU A 66 -1.26 -0.37 9.19
C LEU A 66 -1.23 -1.74 9.84
N GLN A 67 -2.05 -1.97 10.88
CA GLN A 67 -2.11 -3.26 11.56
C GLN A 67 -2.50 -4.38 10.58
N ARG A 68 -3.48 -4.13 9.71
CA ARG A 68 -3.88 -5.08 8.68
C ARG A 68 -2.75 -5.34 7.68
N GLY A 69 -2.04 -4.30 7.27
CA GLY A 69 -0.87 -4.41 6.38
C GLY A 69 0.28 -5.21 7.00
N PHE A 70 0.57 -5.01 8.30
CA PHE A 70 1.60 -5.75 9.01
C PHE A 70 1.30 -7.24 9.13
N GLN A 71 0.03 -7.60 9.31
CA GLN A 71 -0.39 -9.02 9.30
C GLN A 71 -0.24 -9.69 7.93
N GLU A 72 -0.21 -8.89 6.86
CA GLU A 72 -0.14 -9.38 5.48
C GLU A 72 1.28 -9.41 4.92
N ALA A 73 2.21 -8.71 5.56
CA ALA A 73 3.60 -8.58 5.16
C ALA A 73 4.40 -9.86 5.47
N LYS A 74 5.23 -10.27 4.50
CA LYS A 74 6.05 -11.49 4.56
C LYS A 74 7.56 -11.21 4.52
N GLY A 75 7.97 -9.96 4.33
CA GLY A 75 9.36 -9.55 4.31
C GLY A 75 9.99 -9.52 5.70
N ASP A 76 11.31 -9.65 5.75
CA ASP A 76 12.09 -9.51 6.99
C ASP A 76 12.07 -8.07 7.52
N ILE A 77 11.83 -7.10 6.63
CA ILE A 77 11.73 -5.67 6.94
C ILE A 77 10.40 -5.16 6.40
N ILE A 78 9.69 -4.40 7.21
CA ILE A 78 8.48 -3.67 6.79
C ILE A 78 8.83 -2.19 6.67
N VAL A 79 8.52 -1.60 5.52
CA VAL A 79 8.60 -0.16 5.28
C VAL A 79 7.19 0.38 5.06
N THR A 80 6.82 1.43 5.76
CA THR A 80 5.54 2.12 5.55
C THR A 80 5.73 3.36 4.68
N LEU A 81 4.79 3.61 3.76
CA LEU A 81 4.75 4.83 2.94
C LEU A 81 3.31 5.33 2.86
N ASP A 82 3.12 6.64 2.71
CA ASP A 82 1.80 7.23 2.50
C ASP A 82 1.40 7.20 1.01
N ALA A 83 0.10 7.16 0.77
CA ALA A 83 -0.49 7.01 -0.57
C ALA A 83 -0.69 8.34 -1.33
N ASP A 84 -0.36 9.49 -0.74
CA ASP A 84 -0.69 10.83 -1.26
C ASP A 84 0.23 11.32 -2.41
N GLY A 85 1.34 10.61 -2.63
CA GLY A 85 2.31 10.89 -3.70
C GLY A 85 3.26 12.06 -3.42
N GLN A 86 3.29 12.58 -2.19
CA GLN A 86 4.15 13.73 -1.84
C GLN A 86 5.60 13.33 -1.55
N TYR A 87 5.83 12.11 -1.06
CA TYR A 87 7.15 11.61 -0.67
C TYR A 87 7.67 10.50 -1.60
#